data_AF-A0A961K3R3-F1
#
_entry.id   AF-A0A961K3R3-F1
#
_cell.length_a   1.000
_cell.length_b   1.000
_cell.length_c   1.000
_cell.angle_alpha   90.00
_cell.angle_beta   90.00
_cell.angle_gamma   90.00
#
_symmetry.space_group_name_H-M   'P 1'
#
loop_
_entity.id
_entity.type
_entity.pdbx_description
1 polymer ?
#
loop_
_entity_poly.entity_id
_entity_poly.type
_entity_poly.pdbx_seq_one_letter_code
_entity_poly.pdbx_strand_id
1 'polypeptide(L)'
;MRRGRHRAPGSVRIEASAPCRALRRAALLAALLPAGLPPAALGPVALSLGVAGMGMGMAAAPAQAQDFGRVVSPILTLDRDRLYAGTLYGQRVRRELEAASTAMAAETRAIEAALEAEEKDLTAKRATMAPEAFRELASAFDDKVQSLRAERDAAEEDLRAQIEAAQVAFFNRIGPVLGQLVRDRGAVLIVDRRAVLLAATNVDVTTDAIERIDAVLGDGGDLGTDTDGTGTGTGEAGAVPAPQDDLGDPLAPDTPDPAGETPATDAGGATDAAPQVDTIPAPPAPGAAADPGTDN
;
A
#
# COMPACT_ATOMS: atom_id res chain seq x y z
N MET A 1 38.27 54.11 29.44
CA MET A 1 37.56 52.83 29.62
C MET A 1 37.25 52.23 28.26
N ARG A 2 38.01 51.20 27.85
CA ARG A 2 37.82 50.44 26.60
C ARG A 2 36.61 49.52 26.75
N ARG A 3 35.59 49.65 25.90
CA ARG A 3 34.56 48.62 25.70
C ARG A 3 34.91 47.82 24.46
N GLY A 4 35.51 46.65 24.66
CA GLY A 4 35.47 45.57 23.69
C GLY A 4 34.09 44.93 23.74
N ARG A 5 33.46 44.73 22.59
CA ARG A 5 32.38 43.76 22.45
C ARG A 5 32.82 42.68 21.48
N HIS A 6 32.67 41.47 21.97
CA HIS A 6 33.10 40.21 21.41
C HIS A 6 32.47 39.95 20.05
N ARG A 7 33.32 39.45 19.15
CA ARG A 7 32.99 38.83 17.87
C ARG A 7 32.41 37.44 18.16
N ALA A 8 31.18 37.16 17.74
CA ALA A 8 30.59 35.82 17.79
C ALA A 8 31.25 34.90 16.75
N PRO A 9 31.48 33.60 17.06
CA PRO A 9 32.00 32.64 16.08
C PRO A 9 30.92 32.21 15.08
N GLY A 10 31.38 31.93 13.86
CA GLY A 10 30.57 31.74 12.67
C GLY A 10 29.73 30.47 12.69
N SER A 11 28.48 30.61 12.28
CA SER A 11 27.62 29.51 11.85
C SER A 11 28.15 28.95 10.53
N VAL A 12 28.66 27.72 10.57
CA VAL A 12 28.93 26.89 9.40
C VAL A 12 27.57 26.54 8.80
N ARG A 13 27.20 27.26 7.74
CA ARG A 13 26.03 26.98 6.92
C ARG A 13 26.38 25.72 6.10
N ILE A 14 25.89 24.56 6.50
CA ILE A 14 25.98 23.33 5.69
C ILE A 14 25.02 23.53 4.51
N GLU A 15 25.58 23.85 3.34
CA GLU A 15 24.88 23.84 2.07
C GLU A 15 24.44 22.40 1.77
N ALA A 16 23.13 22.16 1.79
CA ALA A 16 22.55 20.94 1.25
C ALA A 16 22.82 20.90 -0.26
N SER A 17 23.66 19.96 -0.68
CA SER A 17 23.96 19.67 -2.08
C SER A 17 22.71 19.15 -2.80
N ALA A 18 22.22 19.92 -3.77
CA ALA A 18 21.18 19.50 -4.70
C ALA A 18 21.69 18.38 -5.64
N PRO A 19 20.88 17.35 -5.93
CA PRO A 19 21.14 16.49 -7.08
C PRO A 19 20.49 17.03 -8.37
N CYS A 20 21.36 17.37 -9.32
CA CYS A 20 21.24 17.23 -10.78
C CYS A 20 19.83 17.31 -11.42
N ARG A 21 19.38 18.54 -11.72
CA ARG A 21 18.49 18.84 -12.86
C ARG A 21 19.35 19.19 -14.08
N ALA A 22 19.42 18.32 -15.09
CA ALA A 22 19.88 18.60 -16.46
C ALA A 22 19.94 17.27 -17.25
N LEU A 23 19.00 16.95 -18.14
CA LEU A 23 18.99 17.24 -19.60
C LEU A 23 18.16 16.06 -20.18
N ARG A 24 17.27 16.14 -21.18
CA ARG A 24 17.19 17.00 -22.36
C ARG A 24 15.81 16.84 -22.99
N ARG A 25 15.17 17.95 -23.34
CA ARG A 25 14.16 18.05 -24.38
C ARG A 25 14.86 18.07 -25.76
N ALA A 26 14.34 17.29 -26.70
CA ALA A 26 14.43 17.51 -28.16
C ALA A 26 13.20 16.79 -28.76
N ALA A 27 12.10 17.50 -29.04
CA ALA A 27 11.82 18.18 -30.31
C ALA A 27 11.83 17.23 -31.51
N LEU A 28 10.66 16.88 -32.06
CA LEU A 28 10.13 17.56 -33.25
C LEU A 28 8.70 17.08 -33.61
N LEU A 29 7.87 18.07 -33.92
CA LEU A 29 6.64 18.00 -34.72
C LEU A 29 6.93 17.46 -36.14
N ALA A 30 6.03 16.65 -36.71
CA ALA A 30 5.60 16.66 -38.13
C ALA A 30 4.65 15.46 -38.36
N ALA A 31 3.34 15.67 -38.53
CA ALA A 31 2.66 16.04 -39.77
C ALA A 31 2.05 14.83 -40.51
N LEU A 32 0.71 14.74 -40.41
CA LEU A 32 -0.23 14.62 -41.52
C LEU A 32 0.02 13.56 -42.62
N LEU A 33 -0.76 12.47 -42.59
CA LEU A 33 -1.23 11.80 -43.82
C LEU A 33 -2.44 10.86 -43.55
N PRO A 34 -3.59 11.05 -44.22
CA PRO A 34 -4.52 9.96 -44.49
C PRO A 34 -4.50 9.64 -45.99
N ALA A 35 -4.00 8.45 -46.34
CA ALA A 35 -4.23 7.83 -47.64
C ALA A 35 -4.81 6.44 -47.31
N GLY A 36 -6.10 6.19 -47.56
CA GLY A 36 -6.61 5.96 -48.91
C GLY A 36 -6.61 4.45 -49.16
N LEU A 37 -7.64 3.75 -48.67
CA LEU A 37 -7.92 2.37 -49.08
C LEU A 37 -9.22 2.35 -49.92
N PRO A 38 -9.22 1.69 -51.09
CA PRO A 38 -10.32 1.74 -52.06
C PRO A 38 -11.44 0.74 -51.73
N PRO A 39 -12.71 1.05 -52.05
CA PRO A 39 -13.75 0.04 -52.17
C PRO A 39 -13.58 -0.71 -53.50
N ALA A 40 -13.40 -2.03 -53.43
CA ALA A 40 -13.46 -2.90 -54.59
C ALA A 40 -14.87 -2.86 -55.20
N ALA A 41 -14.95 -2.35 -56.42
CA ALA A 41 -16.08 -2.48 -57.33
C ALA A 41 -16.02 -3.84 -58.05
N LEU A 42 -17.20 -4.33 -58.50
CA LEU A 42 -17.50 -5.24 -59.64
C LEU A 42 -18.71 -6.11 -59.25
N GLY A 43 -19.90 -6.02 -59.85
CA GLY A 43 -20.43 -5.21 -60.95
C GLY A 43 -21.95 -5.45 -61.08
N PRO A 44 -22.70 -4.65 -61.85
CA PRO A 44 -24.09 -4.90 -62.15
C PRO A 44 -24.31 -5.48 -63.55
N VAL A 45 -25.56 -5.89 -63.81
CA VAL A 45 -26.25 -6.07 -65.11
C VAL A 45 -26.29 -7.49 -65.69
N ALA A 46 -27.49 -8.11 -65.62
CA ALA A 46 -28.35 -8.47 -66.77
C ALA A 46 -29.40 -9.50 -66.28
N LEU A 47 -30.70 -9.17 -66.21
CA LEU A 47 -31.71 -9.13 -67.28
C LEU A 47 -32.39 -10.49 -67.54
N SER A 48 -33.71 -10.48 -67.27
CA SER A 48 -34.81 -11.29 -67.82
C SER A 48 -34.89 -12.81 -67.56
N LEU A 49 -35.95 -13.23 -66.86
CA LEU A 49 -37.09 -13.91 -67.52
C LEU A 49 -38.32 -13.91 -66.58
N GLY A 50 -39.46 -13.46 -67.10
CA GLY A 50 -40.74 -13.51 -66.41
C GLY A 50 -41.34 -14.92 -66.41
N VAL A 51 -41.88 -15.33 -65.27
CA VAL A 51 -42.96 -16.32 -65.21
C VAL A 51 -44.02 -15.76 -64.28
N ALA A 52 -45.13 -15.38 -64.89
CA ALA A 52 -46.39 -15.12 -64.20
C ALA A 52 -46.92 -16.46 -63.67
N GLY A 53 -46.82 -16.65 -62.36
CA GLY A 53 -47.39 -17.78 -61.64
C GLY A 53 -48.17 -17.25 -60.43
N MET A 54 -49.46 -17.03 -60.62
CA MET A 54 -50.43 -16.71 -59.60
C MET A 54 -50.60 -17.94 -58.67
N GLY A 55 -50.08 -17.85 -57.45
CA GLY A 55 -50.17 -18.94 -56.48
C GLY A 55 -49.78 -18.49 -55.07
N MET A 56 -50.79 -18.38 -54.21
CA MET A 56 -50.73 -18.39 -52.74
C MET A 56 -49.75 -17.41 -52.06
N GLY A 57 -50.28 -16.29 -51.58
CA GLY A 57 -49.61 -15.46 -50.58
C GLY A 57 -49.43 -16.23 -49.27
N MET A 58 -48.31 -16.94 -49.12
CA MET A 58 -47.74 -17.17 -47.81
C MET A 58 -47.12 -15.85 -47.37
N ALA A 59 -47.82 -15.13 -46.50
CA ALA A 59 -47.18 -14.15 -45.66
C ALA A 59 -46.05 -14.88 -44.91
N ALA A 60 -44.80 -14.66 -45.32
CA ALA A 60 -43.66 -14.99 -44.51
C ALA A 60 -43.78 -14.13 -43.25
N ALA A 61 -44.40 -14.70 -42.21
CA ALA A 61 -44.33 -14.13 -40.88
C ALA A 61 -42.84 -13.97 -40.56
N PRO A 62 -42.39 -12.82 -40.05
CA PRO A 62 -41.03 -12.71 -39.58
C PRO A 62 -40.86 -13.80 -38.53
N ALA A 63 -40.00 -14.78 -38.81
CA ALA A 63 -39.52 -15.71 -37.80
C ALA A 63 -38.81 -14.84 -36.76
N GLN A 64 -39.54 -14.49 -35.70
CA GLN A 64 -38.96 -13.98 -34.47
C GLN A 64 -38.03 -15.11 -34.02
N ALA A 65 -36.73 -14.96 -34.29
CA ALA A 65 -35.72 -15.77 -33.64
C ALA A 65 -35.98 -15.59 -32.15
N GLN A 66 -36.55 -16.62 -31.53
CA GLN A 66 -36.69 -16.67 -30.09
C GLN A 66 -35.25 -16.71 -29.59
N ASP A 67 -34.75 -15.55 -29.17
CA ASP A 67 -33.53 -15.46 -28.37
C ASP A 67 -33.85 -16.19 -27.08
N PHE A 68 -33.63 -17.51 -27.08
CA PHE A 68 -33.77 -18.35 -25.90
C PHE A 68 -32.80 -17.77 -24.88
N GLY A 69 -33.39 -17.02 -23.94
CA GLY A 69 -32.73 -16.02 -23.12
C GLY A 69 -31.37 -16.46 -22.65
N ARG A 70 -30.35 -15.69 -23.05
CA ARG A 70 -29.07 -15.70 -22.35
C ARG A 70 -29.40 -15.53 -20.86
N VAL A 71 -29.13 -16.58 -20.07
CA VAL A 71 -29.26 -16.51 -18.62
C VAL A 71 -28.18 -15.54 -18.14
N VAL A 72 -28.57 -14.28 -18.00
CA VAL A 72 -27.73 -13.22 -17.43
C VAL A 72 -27.85 -13.33 -15.92
N SER A 73 -26.75 -13.62 -15.25
CA SER A 73 -26.71 -13.55 -13.79
C SER A 73 -26.80 -12.09 -13.35
N PRO A 74 -27.70 -11.73 -12.43
CA PRO A 74 -27.76 -10.37 -11.88
C PRO A 74 -26.57 -10.07 -10.96
N ILE A 75 -25.80 -11.09 -10.56
CA ILE A 75 -24.65 -10.99 -9.66
C ILE A 75 -23.39 -11.39 -10.41
N LEU A 76 -22.38 -10.54 -10.35
CA LEU A 76 -21.03 -10.80 -10.84
C LEU A 76 -20.08 -11.04 -9.67
N THR A 77 -19.00 -11.76 -9.91
CA THR A 77 -17.91 -11.95 -8.95
C THR A 77 -16.61 -11.38 -9.48
N LEU A 78 -15.76 -10.90 -8.56
CA LEU A 78 -14.47 -10.32 -8.89
C LEU A 78 -13.44 -10.76 -7.85
N ASP A 79 -12.27 -11.19 -8.31
CA ASP A 79 -11.12 -11.40 -7.45
C ASP A 79 -10.31 -10.10 -7.36
N ARG A 80 -10.37 -9.44 -6.20
CA ARG A 80 -9.79 -8.11 -5.98
C ARG A 80 -8.25 -8.11 -6.10
N ASP A 81 -7.61 -9.15 -5.59
CA ASP A 81 -6.15 -9.27 -5.59
C ASP A 81 -5.65 -9.61 -6.98
N ARG A 82 -6.29 -10.56 -7.66
CA ARG A 82 -5.98 -10.89 -9.06
C ARG A 82 -6.23 -9.70 -9.98
N LEU A 83 -7.30 -8.94 -9.75
CA LEU A 83 -7.56 -7.71 -10.49
C LEU A 83 -6.39 -6.74 -10.34
N TYR A 84 -6.05 -6.38 -9.10
CA TYR A 84 -4.97 -5.44 -8.84
C TYR A 84 -3.65 -5.92 -9.44
N ALA A 85 -3.21 -7.13 -9.09
CA ALA A 85 -1.94 -7.69 -9.51
C ALA A 85 -1.85 -7.96 -11.03
N GLY A 86 -2.98 -8.13 -11.69
CA GLY A 86 -3.09 -8.40 -13.13
C GLY A 86 -2.99 -7.15 -14.00
N THR A 87 -3.42 -5.99 -13.51
CA THR A 87 -3.38 -4.73 -14.26
C THR A 87 -1.95 -4.22 -14.50
N LEU A 88 -1.77 -3.45 -15.59
CA LEU A 88 -0.51 -2.72 -15.86
C LEU A 88 -0.12 -1.81 -14.70
N TYR A 89 -1.10 -1.15 -14.09
CA TYR A 89 -0.90 -0.33 -12.89
C TYR A 89 -0.31 -1.13 -11.73
N GLY A 90 -0.95 -2.24 -11.35
CA GLY A 90 -0.46 -3.06 -10.23
C GLY A 90 0.89 -3.71 -10.51
N GLN A 91 1.17 -4.07 -11.77
CA GLN A 91 2.49 -4.55 -12.18
C GLN A 91 3.57 -3.48 -12.05
N ARG A 92 3.27 -2.21 -12.40
CA ARG A 92 4.19 -1.08 -12.19
C ARG A 92 4.47 -0.88 -10.71
N VAL A 93 3.42 -0.75 -9.90
CA VAL A 93 3.56 -0.53 -8.44
C VAL A 93 4.37 -1.65 -7.79
N ARG A 94 4.17 -2.91 -8.21
CA ARG A 94 4.99 -4.03 -7.70
C ARG A 94 6.48 -3.87 -8.03
N ARG A 95 6.82 -3.48 -9.26
CA ARG A 95 8.23 -3.23 -9.64
C ARG A 95 8.83 -2.07 -8.85
N GLU A 96 8.05 -1.02 -8.62
CA GLU A 96 8.48 0.13 -7.81
C GLU A 96 8.74 -0.27 -6.36
N LEU A 97 7.87 -1.09 -5.77
CA LEU A 97 8.04 -1.64 -4.44
C LEU A 97 9.29 -2.53 -4.33
N GLU A 98 9.48 -3.44 -5.28
CA GLU A 98 10.68 -4.30 -5.34
C GLU A 98 11.98 -3.48 -5.44
N ALA A 99 11.96 -2.42 -6.26
CA ALA A 99 13.08 -1.49 -6.39
C ALA A 99 13.34 -0.72 -5.09
N ALA A 100 12.29 -0.20 -4.44
CA ALA A 100 12.37 0.49 -3.17
C ALA A 100 12.93 -0.42 -2.06
N SER A 101 12.42 -1.65 -1.92
CA SER A 101 12.93 -2.63 -0.95
C SER A 101 14.40 -2.96 -1.19
N THR A 102 14.81 -3.11 -2.45
CA THR A 102 16.21 -3.37 -2.81
C THR A 102 17.11 -2.19 -2.44
N ALA A 103 16.68 -0.96 -2.71
CA ALA A 103 17.40 0.25 -2.36
C ALA A 103 17.53 0.41 -0.84
N MET A 104 16.44 0.21 -0.08
CA MET A 104 16.45 0.26 1.38
C MET A 104 17.41 -0.79 1.97
N ALA A 105 17.39 -2.02 1.46
CA ALA A 105 18.31 -3.06 1.92
C ALA A 105 19.78 -2.73 1.63
N ALA A 106 20.08 -2.10 0.49
CA ALA A 106 21.44 -1.66 0.17
C ALA A 106 21.90 -0.53 1.11
N GLU A 107 21.03 0.43 1.39
CA GLU A 107 21.30 1.52 2.32
C GLU A 107 21.50 1.01 3.76
N THR A 108 20.70 0.04 4.23
CA THR A 108 20.87 -0.54 5.58
C THR A 108 22.26 -1.14 5.73
N ARG A 109 22.72 -1.92 4.74
CA ARG A 109 24.08 -2.49 4.78
C ARG A 109 25.17 -1.41 4.81
N ALA A 110 24.97 -0.30 4.10
CA ALA A 110 25.92 0.81 4.10
C ALA A 110 25.97 1.52 5.46
N ILE A 111 24.81 1.71 6.10
CA ILE A 111 24.70 2.28 7.44
C ILE A 111 25.35 1.34 8.47
N GLU A 112 25.06 0.05 8.43
CA GLU A 112 25.66 -0.96 9.32
C GLU A 112 27.18 -0.97 9.21
N ALA A 113 27.72 -0.98 7.98
CA ALA A 113 29.16 -0.93 7.76
C ALA A 113 29.80 0.38 8.29
N ALA A 114 29.10 1.51 8.16
CA ALA A 114 29.56 2.79 8.69
C ALA A 114 29.55 2.80 10.23
N LEU A 115 28.51 2.24 10.87
CA LEU A 115 28.42 2.12 12.31
C LEU A 115 29.49 1.18 12.87
N GLU A 116 29.75 0.05 12.20
CA GLU A 116 30.82 -0.88 12.60
C GLU A 116 32.22 -0.22 12.50
N ALA A 117 32.46 0.56 11.45
CA ALA A 117 33.72 1.30 11.30
C ALA A 117 33.89 2.35 12.42
N GLU A 118 32.81 3.06 12.76
CA GLU A 118 32.80 4.05 13.83
C GLU A 118 32.97 3.41 15.22
N GLU A 119 32.33 2.29 15.49
CA GLU A 119 32.51 1.50 16.72
C GLU A 119 33.96 1.06 16.90
N LYS A 120 34.60 0.57 15.82
CA LYS A 120 36.02 0.19 15.83
C LYS A 120 36.93 1.40 16.14
N ASP A 121 36.65 2.55 15.55
CA ASP A 121 37.40 3.78 15.79
C ASP A 121 37.24 4.27 17.24
N LEU A 122 36.02 4.25 17.78
CA LEU A 122 35.76 4.55 19.21
C LEU A 122 36.52 3.59 20.12
N THR A 123 36.50 2.30 19.80
CA THR A 123 37.19 1.26 20.57
C THR A 123 38.70 1.50 20.60
N ALA A 124 39.28 1.86 19.46
CA ALA A 124 40.70 2.21 19.37
C ALA A 124 41.03 3.47 20.19
N LYS A 125 40.19 4.52 20.11
CA LYS A 125 40.38 5.79 20.84
C LYS A 125 40.30 5.63 22.36
N ARG A 126 39.57 4.63 22.85
CA ARG A 126 39.40 4.35 24.30
C ARG A 126 40.72 4.21 25.05
N ALA A 127 41.75 3.63 24.40
CA ALA A 127 43.05 3.41 25.03
C ALA A 127 43.91 4.68 25.14
N THR A 128 43.63 5.70 24.32
CA THR A 128 44.49 6.89 24.16
C THR A 128 43.83 8.20 24.60
N MET A 129 42.51 8.21 24.81
CA MET A 129 41.72 9.41 25.08
C MET A 129 41.41 9.57 26.58
N ALA A 130 41.25 10.81 27.03
CA ALA A 130 40.75 11.10 28.37
C ALA A 130 39.34 10.52 28.56
N PRO A 131 39.00 9.96 29.75
CA PRO A 131 37.71 9.31 29.98
C PRO A 131 36.50 10.21 29.67
N GLU A 132 36.58 11.50 29.99
CA GLU A 132 35.51 12.48 29.78
C GLU A 132 35.24 12.71 28.29
N ALA A 133 36.29 12.91 27.49
CA ALA A 133 36.17 13.09 26.04
C ALA A 133 35.68 11.80 25.35
N PHE A 134 36.07 10.62 25.84
CA PHE A 134 35.55 9.35 25.33
C PHE A 134 34.05 9.19 25.63
N ARG A 135 33.60 9.56 26.84
CA ARG A 135 32.17 9.50 27.20
C ARG A 135 31.31 10.37 26.28
N GLU A 136 31.76 11.58 25.94
CA GLU A 136 31.04 12.45 25.00
C GLU A 136 30.87 11.82 23.62
N LEU A 137 31.94 11.22 23.07
CA LEU A 137 31.88 10.53 21.78
C LEU A 137 31.02 9.26 21.82
N ALA A 138 31.09 8.50 22.92
CA ALA A 138 30.26 7.31 23.09
C ALA A 138 28.77 7.68 23.16
N SER A 139 28.40 8.72 23.92
CA SER A 139 27.02 9.21 23.96
C SER A 139 26.55 9.70 22.59
N ALA A 140 27.38 10.43 21.84
CA ALA A 140 27.02 10.86 20.48
C ALA A 140 26.79 9.67 19.52
N PHE A 141 27.55 8.59 19.66
CA PHE A 141 27.35 7.37 18.90
C PHE A 141 26.06 6.64 19.29
N ASP A 142 25.79 6.52 20.60
CA ASP A 142 24.55 5.94 21.10
C ASP A 142 23.32 6.73 20.59
N ASP A 143 23.37 8.06 20.67
CA ASP A 143 22.32 8.95 20.15
C ASP A 143 22.12 8.76 18.64
N LYS A 144 23.21 8.65 17.88
CA LYS A 144 23.17 8.39 16.43
C LYS A 144 22.51 7.04 16.12
N VAL A 145 22.87 5.97 16.83
CA VAL A 145 22.28 4.64 16.64
C VAL A 145 20.79 4.67 16.97
N GLN A 146 20.38 5.36 18.03
CA GLN A 146 18.97 5.51 18.38
C GLN A 146 18.18 6.30 17.33
N SER A 147 18.73 7.41 16.82
CA SER A 147 18.12 8.20 15.74
C SER A 147 17.93 7.37 14.48
N LEU A 148 18.97 6.64 14.06
CA LEU A 148 18.90 5.79 12.87
C LEU A 148 17.86 4.67 13.01
N ARG A 149 17.70 4.08 14.19
CA ARG A 149 16.62 3.09 14.43
C ARG A 149 15.24 3.73 14.25
N ALA A 150 15.00 4.89 14.89
CA ALA A 150 13.73 5.59 14.78
C ALA A 150 13.43 6.05 13.35
N GLU A 151 14.44 6.55 12.62
CA GLU A 151 14.32 6.94 11.22
C GLU A 151 13.99 5.74 10.32
N ARG A 152 14.56 4.57 10.59
CA ARG A 152 14.26 3.34 9.85
C ARG A 152 12.84 2.84 10.10
N ASP A 153 12.43 2.78 11.36
CA ASP A 153 11.07 2.36 11.72
C ASP A 153 10.04 3.28 11.05
N ALA A 154 10.26 4.61 11.10
CA ALA A 154 9.39 5.58 10.44
C ALA A 154 9.36 5.42 8.91
N ALA A 155 10.50 5.11 8.28
CA ALA A 155 10.56 4.89 6.84
C ALA A 155 9.79 3.62 6.41
N GLU A 156 9.82 2.56 7.22
CA GLU A 156 9.05 1.33 6.96
C GLU A 156 7.54 1.57 7.10
N GLU A 157 7.12 2.30 8.15
CA GLU A 157 5.73 2.69 8.35
C GLU A 157 5.20 3.58 7.22
N ASP A 158 5.98 4.57 6.78
CA ASP A 158 5.62 5.46 5.69
C ASP A 158 5.48 4.70 4.36
N LEU A 159 6.41 3.80 4.03
CA LEU A 159 6.31 2.96 2.84
C LEU A 159 5.03 2.11 2.86
N ARG A 160 4.70 1.52 4.02
CA ARG A 160 3.46 0.75 4.18
C ARG A 160 2.22 1.63 3.95
N ALA A 161 2.18 2.81 4.57
CA ALA A 161 1.07 3.75 4.41
C ALA A 161 0.89 4.18 2.95
N GLN A 162 1.99 4.43 2.23
CA GLN A 162 1.97 4.76 0.80
C GLN A 162 1.37 3.63 -0.05
N ILE A 163 1.72 2.37 0.22
CA ILE A 163 1.18 1.20 -0.49
C ILE A 163 -0.33 1.08 -0.26
N GLU A 164 -0.77 1.19 0.99
CA GLU A 164 -2.19 1.13 1.36
C GLU A 164 -2.98 2.27 0.68
N ALA A 165 -2.45 3.50 0.71
CA ALA A 165 -3.04 4.65 0.04
C ALA A 165 -3.14 4.48 -1.48
N ALA A 166 -2.08 3.95 -2.12
CA ALA A 166 -2.06 3.69 -3.56
C ALA A 166 -3.11 2.65 -3.97
N GLN A 167 -3.35 1.64 -3.13
CA GLN A 167 -4.38 0.63 -3.37
C GLN A 167 -5.79 1.24 -3.25
N VAL A 168 -6.05 2.04 -2.22
CA VAL A 168 -7.33 2.76 -2.07
C VAL A 168 -7.60 3.68 -3.26
N ALA A 169 -6.60 4.47 -3.66
CA ALA A 169 -6.67 5.37 -4.80
C ALA A 169 -6.99 4.62 -6.11
N PHE A 170 -6.37 3.45 -6.32
CA PHE A 170 -6.67 2.59 -7.46
C PHE A 170 -8.15 2.18 -7.50
N PHE A 171 -8.71 1.66 -6.40
CA PHE A 171 -10.10 1.20 -6.38
C PHE A 171 -11.12 2.34 -6.55
N ASN A 172 -10.83 3.52 -5.98
CA ASN A 172 -11.65 4.70 -6.22
C ASN A 172 -11.66 5.10 -7.69
N ARG A 173 -10.51 4.97 -8.36
CA ARG A 173 -10.35 5.34 -9.77
C ARG A 173 -11.00 4.36 -10.74
N ILE A 174 -10.98 3.07 -10.45
CA ILE A 174 -11.58 2.04 -11.33
C ILE A 174 -13.08 1.83 -11.07
N GLY A 175 -13.63 2.38 -9.99
CA GLY A 175 -15.06 2.29 -9.66
C GLY A 175 -16.00 2.59 -10.84
N PRO A 176 -15.81 3.69 -11.60
CA PRO A 176 -16.59 3.96 -12.81
C PRO A 176 -16.47 2.89 -13.90
N VAL A 177 -15.29 2.28 -14.08
CA VAL A 177 -15.05 1.20 -15.06
C VAL A 177 -15.82 -0.06 -14.65
N LEU A 178 -15.76 -0.42 -13.37
CA LEU A 178 -16.55 -1.53 -12.83
C LEU A 178 -18.05 -1.26 -12.94
N GLY A 179 -18.48 -0.02 -12.71
CA GLY A 179 -19.88 0.39 -12.87
C GLY A 179 -20.39 0.25 -14.31
N GLN A 180 -19.56 0.57 -15.32
CA GLN A 180 -19.91 0.30 -16.72
C GLN A 180 -19.97 -1.19 -17.02
N LEU A 181 -19.04 -1.97 -16.46
CA LEU A 181 -19.04 -3.43 -16.64
C LEU A 181 -20.30 -4.08 -16.07
N VAL A 182 -20.79 -3.62 -14.91
CA VAL A 182 -22.08 -4.05 -14.34
C VAL A 182 -23.24 -3.75 -15.29
N ARG A 183 -23.30 -2.54 -15.85
CA ARG A 183 -24.35 -2.13 -16.80
C ARG A 183 -24.31 -2.95 -18.09
N ASP A 184 -23.14 -3.10 -18.70
CA ASP A 184 -22.96 -3.85 -19.95
C ASP A 184 -23.34 -5.32 -19.80
N ARG A 185 -23.16 -5.87 -18.60
CA ARG A 185 -23.50 -7.26 -18.27
C ARG A 185 -24.93 -7.43 -17.78
N GLY A 186 -25.72 -6.36 -17.65
CA GLY A 186 -27.08 -6.44 -17.10
C GLY A 186 -27.13 -6.90 -15.64
N ALA A 187 -26.04 -6.71 -14.90
CA ALA A 187 -25.94 -7.06 -13.49
C ALA A 187 -26.35 -5.88 -12.60
N VAL A 188 -26.55 -6.15 -11.30
CA VAL A 188 -26.88 -5.12 -10.30
C VAL A 188 -25.76 -4.91 -9.27
N LEU A 189 -24.88 -5.90 -9.08
CA LEU A 189 -23.78 -5.82 -8.12
C LEU A 189 -22.61 -6.75 -8.49
N ILE A 190 -21.43 -6.42 -7.92
CA ILE A 190 -20.23 -7.25 -7.93
C ILE A 190 -19.93 -7.68 -6.49
N VAL A 191 -19.65 -8.96 -6.27
CA VAL A 191 -19.18 -9.50 -4.99
C VAL A 191 -17.72 -9.89 -5.09
N ASP A 192 -16.95 -9.60 -4.05
CA ASP A 192 -15.58 -10.14 -3.94
C ASP A 192 -15.64 -11.67 -3.84
N ARG A 193 -14.85 -12.36 -4.67
CA ARG A 193 -14.75 -13.82 -4.69
C ARG A 193 -14.40 -14.40 -3.33
N ARG A 194 -13.69 -13.65 -2.46
CA ARG A 194 -13.38 -14.07 -1.08
C ARG A 194 -14.61 -14.26 -0.18
N ALA A 195 -15.70 -13.55 -0.48
CA ALA A 195 -16.95 -13.69 0.26
C ALA A 195 -17.84 -14.83 -0.28
N VAL A 196 -17.39 -15.53 -1.33
CA VAL A 196 -18.17 -16.55 -2.04
C VAL A 196 -17.43 -17.88 -1.98
N LEU A 197 -18.09 -18.93 -1.45
CA LEU A 197 -17.48 -20.26 -1.36
C LEU A 197 -17.28 -20.90 -2.75
N LEU A 198 -18.25 -20.73 -3.65
CA LEU A 198 -18.22 -21.25 -5.01
C LEU A 198 -18.97 -20.31 -5.95
N ALA A 199 -18.28 -19.86 -6.99
CA ALA A 199 -18.85 -19.05 -8.06
C ALA A 199 -18.69 -19.79 -9.39
N ALA A 200 -19.69 -19.69 -10.26
CA ALA A 200 -19.57 -20.20 -11.62
C ALA A 200 -18.62 -19.31 -12.43
N THR A 201 -17.81 -19.90 -13.31
CA THR A 201 -16.80 -19.13 -14.08
C THR A 201 -17.42 -18.05 -14.97
N ASN A 202 -18.67 -18.24 -15.43
CA ASN A 202 -19.37 -17.28 -16.27
C ASN A 202 -19.79 -15.99 -15.55
N VAL A 203 -19.78 -15.96 -14.21
CA VAL A 203 -20.06 -14.76 -13.43
C VAL A 203 -18.78 -14.05 -12.94
N ASP A 204 -17.61 -14.68 -13.10
CA ASP A 204 -16.32 -14.07 -12.82
C ASP A 204 -15.95 -13.10 -13.94
N VAL A 205 -15.85 -11.82 -13.60
CA VAL A 205 -15.54 -10.74 -14.55
C VAL A 205 -14.11 -10.20 -14.42
N THR A 206 -13.27 -10.87 -13.64
CA THR A 206 -11.93 -10.37 -13.29
C THR A 206 -11.05 -10.12 -14.52
N THR A 207 -11.03 -11.04 -15.48
CA THR A 207 -10.22 -10.88 -16.70
C THR A 207 -10.74 -9.72 -17.55
N ASP A 208 -12.06 -9.64 -17.77
CA ASP A 208 -12.67 -8.55 -18.54
C ASP A 208 -12.45 -7.18 -17.88
N ALA A 209 -12.47 -7.15 -16.54
CA ALA A 209 -12.21 -5.94 -15.78
C ALA A 209 -10.75 -5.49 -15.91
N ILE A 210 -9.78 -6.41 -15.87
CA ILE A 210 -8.36 -6.09 -16.08
C ILE A 210 -8.17 -5.43 -17.44
N GLU A 211 -8.68 -6.04 -18.52
CA GLU A 211 -8.54 -5.52 -19.88
C GLU A 211 -9.12 -4.11 -20.02
N ARG A 212 -10.30 -3.87 -19.45
CA ARG A 212 -10.94 -2.54 -19.48
C ARG A 212 -10.22 -1.51 -18.64
N ILE A 213 -9.71 -1.91 -17.47
CA ILE A 213 -8.93 -1.02 -16.61
C ILE A 213 -7.65 -0.64 -17.32
N ASP A 214 -6.92 -1.60 -17.90
CA ASP A 214 -5.68 -1.34 -18.62
C ASP A 214 -5.91 -0.42 -19.83
N ALA A 215 -7.03 -0.57 -20.54
CA ALA A 215 -7.40 0.31 -21.65
C ALA A 215 -7.68 1.77 -21.23
N VAL A 216 -8.13 2.01 -20.00
CA VAL A 216 -8.50 3.34 -19.48
C VAL A 216 -7.38 3.98 -18.66
N LEU A 217 -6.71 3.17 -17.84
CA LEU A 217 -5.74 3.60 -16.83
C LEU A 217 -4.29 3.46 -17.32
N GLY A 218 -4.03 2.53 -18.24
CA GLY A 218 -2.67 2.12 -18.58
C GLY A 218 -1.91 1.65 -17.34
N ASP A 219 -0.63 2.00 -17.27
CA ASP A 219 0.20 1.78 -16.09
C ASP A 219 0.04 2.86 -15.00
N GLY A 220 -0.76 3.91 -15.27
CA GLY A 220 -0.90 5.08 -14.39
C GLY A 220 0.33 5.99 -14.32
N GLY A 221 1.30 5.86 -15.24
CA GLY A 221 2.54 6.66 -15.31
C GLY A 221 2.34 8.11 -15.72
N ASP A 222 1.35 8.40 -16.57
CA ASP A 222 1.07 9.76 -17.08
C ASP A 222 0.47 10.71 -16.03
N LEU A 223 0.26 10.25 -14.79
CA LEU A 223 -0.55 10.94 -13.78
C LEU A 223 0.10 11.04 -12.40
N GLY A 224 1.44 10.97 -12.35
CA GLY A 224 2.22 11.04 -11.11
C GLY A 224 3.41 12.00 -11.14
N THR A 225 3.48 12.93 -12.10
CA THR A 225 4.49 14.02 -12.08
C THR A 225 3.95 15.37 -11.56
N ASP A 226 2.72 15.37 -11.05
CA ASP A 226 2.06 16.58 -10.52
C ASP A 226 2.04 16.67 -8.98
N THR A 227 2.94 15.97 -8.28
CA THR A 227 3.19 16.26 -6.84
C THR A 227 4.25 17.35 -6.70
N ASP A 228 4.01 18.49 -7.34
CA ASP A 228 4.59 19.80 -7.02
C ASP A 228 3.37 20.75 -6.94
N GLY A 229 2.66 20.69 -5.82
CA GLY A 229 1.37 21.37 -5.68
C GLY A 229 0.93 21.50 -4.24
N THR A 230 1.44 22.54 -3.57
CA THR A 230 0.98 23.07 -2.29
C THR A 230 -0.55 23.18 -2.23
N GLY A 231 -1.19 22.23 -1.56
CA GLY A 231 -2.58 22.32 -1.13
C GLY A 231 -2.66 22.82 0.30
N THR A 232 -2.49 24.13 0.51
CA THR A 232 -2.91 24.78 1.75
C THR A 232 -4.43 24.81 1.78
N GLY A 233 -5.04 23.73 2.30
CA GLY A 233 -6.44 23.69 2.68
C GLY A 233 -6.57 23.99 4.17
N THR A 234 -6.71 25.27 4.52
CA THR A 234 -7.27 25.67 5.81
C THR A 234 -8.74 25.28 5.85
N GLY A 235 -9.10 24.33 6.71
CA GLY A 235 -10.46 23.98 7.10
C GLY A 235 -10.38 23.30 8.47
N GLU A 236 -10.35 24.10 9.52
CA GLU A 236 -11.50 24.34 10.40
C GLU A 236 -11.81 23.12 11.28
N ALA A 237 -11.42 23.28 12.55
CA ALA A 237 -11.56 22.31 13.62
C ALA A 237 -13.03 21.94 13.87
N GLY A 238 -13.43 20.77 13.40
CA GLY A 238 -14.61 20.07 13.88
C GLY A 238 -14.34 19.52 15.27
N ALA A 239 -14.82 20.21 16.29
CA ALA A 239 -14.88 19.70 17.66
C ALA A 239 -15.71 18.40 17.69
N VAL A 240 -15.10 17.32 18.16
CA VAL A 240 -15.78 16.07 18.49
C VAL A 240 -16.47 16.27 19.85
N PRO A 241 -17.81 16.15 19.97
CA PRO A 241 -18.44 16.21 21.29
C PRO A 241 -18.15 14.90 22.04
N ALA A 242 -17.76 15.01 23.30
CA ALA A 242 -17.57 13.89 24.21
C ALA A 242 -18.88 13.09 24.41
N PRO A 243 -18.82 11.77 24.62
CA PRO A 243 -19.98 10.97 25.00
C PRO A 243 -20.49 11.40 26.38
N GLN A 244 -21.80 11.62 26.50
CA GLN A 244 -22.47 11.89 27.77
C GLN A 244 -22.86 10.56 28.41
N ASP A 245 -22.37 10.32 29.63
CA ASP A 245 -22.84 9.25 30.51
C ASP A 245 -24.25 9.59 31.01
N ASP A 246 -25.26 8.91 30.46
CA ASP A 246 -26.63 8.91 30.97
C ASP A 246 -27.01 7.47 31.36
N LEU A 247 -26.51 7.05 32.52
CA LEU A 247 -26.97 5.85 33.21
C LEU A 247 -27.80 6.30 34.41
N GLY A 248 -29.12 6.18 34.24
CA GLY A 248 -30.12 6.51 35.24
C GLY A 248 -29.98 5.71 36.54
N ASP A 249 -30.55 6.31 37.59
CA ASP A 249 -30.60 5.89 38.98
C ASP A 249 -30.62 4.37 39.25
N PRO A 250 -29.78 3.87 40.19
CA PRO A 250 -29.92 2.52 40.71
C PRO A 250 -31.08 2.46 41.72
N LEU A 251 -32.03 1.57 41.43
CA LEU A 251 -33.04 1.08 42.37
C LEU A 251 -32.36 0.55 43.64
N ALA A 252 -32.86 0.99 44.80
CA ALA A 252 -32.42 0.55 46.11
C ALA A 252 -32.64 -0.96 46.33
N PRO A 253 -31.77 -1.64 47.11
CA PRO A 253 -31.96 -3.05 47.45
C PRO A 253 -33.00 -3.26 48.57
N ASP A 254 -33.90 -4.21 48.33
CA ASP A 254 -34.74 -4.84 49.35
C ASP A 254 -33.87 -5.53 50.41
N THR A 255 -34.19 -5.28 51.68
CA THR A 255 -33.63 -6.03 52.82
C THR A 255 -34.67 -7.03 53.31
N PRO A 256 -34.28 -8.28 53.61
CA PRO A 256 -34.85 -8.93 54.77
C PRO A 256 -33.79 -9.58 55.70
N ASP A 257 -33.88 -9.14 56.96
CA ASP A 257 -33.81 -9.81 58.28
C ASP A 257 -32.58 -10.66 58.72
N PRO A 258 -32.04 -10.48 59.96
CA PRO A 258 -30.89 -11.21 60.49
C PRO A 258 -31.26 -12.24 61.58
N ALA A 259 -30.70 -13.45 61.47
CA ALA A 259 -30.46 -14.39 62.57
C ALA A 259 -29.46 -15.43 62.04
N GLY A 260 -28.41 -15.90 62.72
CA GLY A 260 -27.85 -15.70 64.05
C GLY A 260 -26.55 -16.54 64.09
N GLU A 261 -25.82 -16.46 65.20
CA GLU A 261 -24.73 -17.36 65.60
C GLU A 261 -23.31 -17.12 65.00
N THR A 262 -22.53 -16.35 65.77
CA THR A 262 -21.07 -16.47 66.00
C THR A 262 -20.71 -17.78 66.75
N PRO A 263 -19.43 -18.11 67.08
CA PRO A 263 -18.10 -17.64 66.63
C PRO A 263 -17.05 -18.79 66.42
N ALA A 264 -15.80 -18.42 66.05
CA ALA A 264 -14.50 -18.91 66.59
C ALA A 264 -13.41 -19.00 65.50
N THR A 265 -12.38 -18.14 65.52
CA THR A 265 -11.03 -18.39 66.11
C THR A 265 -10.05 -18.97 65.08
N ASP A 266 -9.07 -18.19 64.61
CA ASP A 266 -7.68 -18.19 65.10
C ASP A 266 -6.73 -17.47 64.12
N ALA A 267 -5.60 -17.07 64.70
CA ALA A 267 -4.50 -16.25 64.26
C ALA A 267 -3.74 -16.67 63.00
N GLY A 268 -3.12 -15.66 62.39
CA GLY A 268 -1.66 -15.62 62.26
C GLY A 268 -1.08 -15.94 60.88
N GLY A 269 -0.20 -15.06 60.41
CA GLY A 269 0.75 -15.40 59.34
C GLY A 269 1.09 -14.26 58.40
N ALA A 270 1.89 -13.31 58.88
CA ALA A 270 2.64 -12.41 58.00
C ALA A 270 3.72 -13.22 57.26
N THR A 271 3.90 -13.01 55.95
CA THR A 271 5.24 -13.07 55.37
C THR A 271 5.36 -12.15 54.15
N ASP A 272 6.41 -11.34 54.26
CA ASP A 272 7.06 -10.45 53.32
C ASP A 272 7.48 -11.16 52.02
N ALA A 273 7.27 -10.52 50.87
CA ALA A 273 7.79 -10.97 49.57
C ALA A 273 8.14 -9.74 48.70
N ALA A 274 9.42 -9.40 48.68
CA ALA A 274 10.04 -8.48 47.73
C ALA A 274 10.13 -9.10 46.30
N PRO A 275 10.19 -8.28 45.24
CA PRO A 275 10.09 -8.75 43.85
C PRO A 275 11.44 -9.26 43.31
N GLN A 276 11.40 -10.37 42.56
CA GLN A 276 12.56 -10.93 41.86
C GLN A 276 12.80 -10.19 40.53
N VAL A 277 14.08 -9.87 40.27
CA VAL A 277 14.59 -9.29 39.03
C VAL A 277 14.94 -10.44 38.07
N ASP A 278 14.24 -10.51 36.95
CA ASP A 278 14.52 -11.48 35.88
C ASP A 278 15.85 -11.15 35.18
N THR A 279 16.71 -12.16 35.10
CA THR A 279 18.03 -12.11 34.47
C THR A 279 17.91 -12.45 32.98
N ILE A 280 18.41 -11.56 32.11
CA ILE A 280 18.50 -11.77 30.65
C ILE A 280 19.58 -12.84 30.34
N PRO A 281 19.31 -13.85 29.49
CA PRO A 281 20.30 -14.86 29.13
C PRO A 281 21.33 -14.34 28.11
N ALA A 282 22.58 -14.78 28.25
CA ALA A 282 23.72 -14.45 27.40
C ALA A 282 23.64 -15.10 25.99
N PRO A 283 24.20 -14.49 24.93
CA PRO A 283 24.22 -15.07 23.59
C PRO A 283 25.26 -16.21 23.44
N PRO A 284 25.05 -17.18 22.54
CA PRO A 284 25.97 -18.30 22.32
C PRO A 284 27.23 -17.88 21.55
N ALA A 285 28.36 -18.52 21.88
CA ALA A 285 29.67 -18.31 21.25
C ALA A 285 29.75 -18.87 19.81
N PRO A 286 30.54 -18.25 18.91
CA PRO A 286 30.72 -18.74 17.55
C PRO A 286 31.70 -19.92 17.51
N GLY A 287 31.21 -21.10 17.13
CA GLY A 287 31.99 -22.33 17.00
C GLY A 287 32.14 -22.81 15.57
N ALA A 288 33.40 -22.80 15.10
CA ALA A 288 34.02 -23.67 14.11
C ALA A 288 33.56 -23.61 12.64
N ALA A 289 34.45 -23.00 11.84
CA ALA A 289 34.61 -23.24 10.42
C ALA A 289 34.79 -24.74 10.13
N ALA A 290 34.03 -25.25 9.17
CA ALA A 290 34.27 -26.55 8.55
C ALA A 290 35.19 -26.36 7.33
N ASP A 291 36.29 -27.07 7.38
CA ASP A 291 37.39 -27.19 6.44
C ASP A 291 36.96 -27.98 5.17
N PRO A 292 37.22 -27.50 3.94
CA PRO A 292 36.97 -28.28 2.74
C PRO A 292 38.24 -29.03 2.27
N GLY A 293 38.28 -30.33 2.53
CA GLY A 293 38.92 -31.29 1.62
C GLY A 293 40.03 -32.18 2.19
N THR A 294 39.79 -33.49 2.19
CA THR A 294 40.78 -34.49 1.69
C THR A 294 40.09 -35.85 1.42
N ASP A 295 40.35 -36.37 0.22
CA ASP A 295 40.38 -37.77 -0.26
C ASP A 295 39.36 -38.83 0.23
N ASN A 296 38.57 -39.34 -0.74
CA ASN A 296 38.67 -40.73 -1.22
C ASN A 296 38.06 -40.88 -2.62
#